data_AF-A0A4R5CAD3-F1
#
_entry.id   AF-A0A4R5CAD3-F1
#
_cell.length_a   1.000
_cell.length_b   1.000
_cell.length_c   1.000
_cell.angle_alpha   90.00
_cell.angle_beta   90.00
_cell.angle_gamma   90.00
#
_symmetry.space_group_name_H-M   'P 1'
#
loop_
_entity.id
_entity.type
_entity.pdbx_description
1 polymer ?
#
loop_
_entity_poly.entity_id
_entity_poly.type
_entity_poly.pdbx_seq_one_letter_code
_entity_poly.pdbx_strand_id
1 'polypeptide(L)'
;MSTRILRLVSRLTAVTTALVLGGTMLAVTAAPASAAARNGKCENGEFCYYYSSNNKGSVSDFKNSVADYDDKQPTCYDFKGPGAGKGKCIKNNATSVWNRTGKTVRVHYNSNYKGPHQDFKKGTKGNLNSRLKKQNASHNLLDPGCKTDATNSKPPSTILVYMRSQKQVKRVKFKDYVKNVLPNEWFASWPKESLRAGAMAVKSYGWYWALHSTRKTSWGACFDVYDDVSSQVYKPGSALPSTSAAVDATWKTRMTRGGKILQAQYCTTSTACPAWRDGHWMSQYGSRDKARAGWNHSKILKHYYRNIALRR
;
A
#
# COMPACT_ATOMS: atom_id res chain seq x y z
N MET A 1 -5.34 -46.98 -10.33
CA MET A 1 -4.99 -46.35 -11.62
C MET A 1 -4.85 -44.86 -11.42
N SER A 2 -3.60 -44.40 -11.47
CA SER A 2 -3.14 -43.03 -11.25
C SER A 2 -2.75 -42.44 -12.60
N THR A 3 -3.12 -41.19 -12.88
CA THR A 3 -2.29 -40.33 -13.74
C THR A 3 -2.57 -38.86 -13.46
N ARG A 4 -1.73 -38.28 -12.59
CA ARG A 4 -1.51 -36.84 -12.47
C ARG A 4 -0.71 -36.38 -13.69
N ILE A 5 -1.20 -35.39 -14.42
CA ILE A 5 -0.45 -34.72 -15.50
C ILE A 5 0.43 -33.65 -14.85
N LEU A 6 1.70 -34.02 -14.61
CA LEU A 6 2.82 -33.10 -14.43
C LEU A 6 3.33 -32.71 -15.81
N ARG A 7 3.40 -31.41 -16.13
CA ARG A 7 4.20 -30.90 -17.25
C ARG A 7 5.50 -30.31 -16.72
N LEU A 8 6.56 -31.06 -16.95
CA LEU A 8 7.98 -30.73 -16.80
C LEU A 8 8.53 -30.44 -18.20
N VAL A 9 9.15 -29.29 -18.46
CA VAL A 9 10.35 -29.06 -19.32
C VAL A 9 10.73 -27.57 -19.10
N SER A 10 11.95 -27.09 -18.96
CA SER A 10 13.27 -27.64 -19.29
C SER A 10 14.32 -27.04 -18.34
N ARG A 11 15.22 -27.89 -17.84
CA ARG A 11 16.48 -27.49 -17.20
C ARG A 11 17.52 -27.32 -18.31
N LEU A 12 18.23 -26.19 -18.31
CA LEU A 12 19.52 -26.03 -18.99
C LEU A 12 20.61 -25.96 -17.92
N THR A 13 21.34 -27.06 -17.76
CA THR A 13 22.75 -27.16 -17.32
C THR A 13 23.63 -26.83 -18.54
N ALA A 14 24.83 -26.26 -18.52
CA ALA A 14 25.87 -25.93 -17.55
C ALA A 14 26.59 -24.65 -18.09
N VAL A 15 27.43 -23.92 -17.36
CA VAL A 15 28.87 -24.18 -17.21
C VAL A 15 29.36 -23.39 -15.99
N THR A 16 30.01 -24.08 -15.06
CA THR A 16 30.80 -23.50 -13.98
C THR A 16 32.19 -23.16 -14.48
N THR A 17 32.50 -21.87 -14.62
CA THR A 17 33.87 -21.35 -14.63
C THR A 17 34.12 -20.63 -13.31
N ALA A 18 34.95 -21.25 -12.46
CA ALA A 18 35.46 -20.63 -11.25
C ALA A 18 36.57 -19.65 -11.63
N LEU A 19 36.31 -18.36 -11.49
CA LEU A 19 37.32 -17.31 -11.44
C LEU A 19 37.20 -16.64 -10.06
N VAL A 20 38.11 -17.03 -9.17
CA VAL A 20 38.34 -16.39 -7.88
C VAL A 20 39.05 -15.08 -8.16
N LEU A 21 38.31 -13.97 -8.10
CA LEU A 21 38.87 -12.63 -7.95
C LEU A 21 38.25 -12.03 -6.70
N GLY A 22 39.08 -11.84 -5.68
CA GLY A 22 38.74 -11.20 -4.42
C GLY A 22 38.20 -9.80 -4.66
N GLY A 23 36.89 -9.65 -4.56
CA GLY A 23 36.21 -8.38 -4.41
C GLY A 23 35.65 -8.31 -3.01
N THR A 24 36.11 -7.36 -2.22
CA THR A 24 35.48 -6.96 -0.96
C THR A 24 33.99 -6.73 -1.22
N MET A 25 33.15 -7.65 -0.74
CA MET A 25 31.71 -7.47 -0.75
C MET A 25 31.39 -6.31 0.20
N LEU A 26 31.24 -5.11 -0.36
CA LEU A 26 30.51 -4.03 0.28
C LEU A 26 29.07 -4.53 0.45
N ALA A 27 28.79 -5.07 1.63
CA ALA A 27 27.46 -5.33 2.10
C ALA A 27 26.72 -3.98 2.16
N VAL A 28 26.06 -3.61 1.07
CA VAL A 28 25.03 -2.59 1.07
C VAL A 28 23.87 -3.18 1.86
N THR A 29 23.95 -3.05 3.19
CA THR A 29 22.80 -3.28 4.04
C THR A 29 21.77 -2.23 3.62
N ALA A 30 20.71 -2.68 2.96
CA ALA A 30 19.59 -1.82 2.63
C ALA A 30 19.04 -1.27 3.95
N ALA A 31 19.34 0.00 4.24
CA ALA A 31 18.72 0.71 5.35
C ALA A 31 17.19 0.63 5.19
N PRO A 32 16.43 0.41 6.28
CA PRO A 32 15.00 0.29 6.17
C PRO A 32 14.42 1.59 5.59
N ALA A 33 13.81 1.45 4.42
CA ALA A 33 13.20 2.53 3.66
C ALA A 33 11.90 3.01 4.34
N SER A 34 12.03 3.92 5.32
CA SER A 34 11.12 5.03 5.67
C SER A 34 11.29 5.45 7.14
N ALA A 35 12.52 5.76 7.55
CA ALA A 35 12.69 6.76 8.58
C ALA A 35 12.31 8.10 7.94
N ALA A 36 11.04 8.52 8.03
CA ALA A 36 10.73 9.95 7.97
C ALA A 36 11.77 10.67 8.83
N ALA A 37 12.41 11.75 8.34
CA ALA A 37 13.60 12.34 8.95
C ALA A 37 13.57 12.31 10.48
N ARG A 38 14.10 11.23 11.08
CA ARG A 38 14.03 10.95 12.52
C ARG A 38 14.98 11.89 13.19
N ASN A 39 14.51 13.10 13.43
CA ASN A 39 15.33 14.27 13.71
C ASN A 39 15.47 14.53 15.21
N GLY A 40 14.78 13.75 16.04
CA GLY A 40 14.82 13.92 17.49
C GLY A 40 14.04 15.15 17.97
N LYS A 41 13.01 15.56 17.22
CA LYS A 41 12.02 16.55 17.60
C LYS A 41 10.63 15.95 17.40
N CYS A 42 9.70 16.25 18.30
CA CYS A 42 8.34 15.75 18.18
C CYS A 42 7.45 16.76 17.45
N GLU A 43 7.23 16.57 16.16
CA GLU A 43 6.58 17.54 15.29
C GLU A 43 5.10 17.20 15.01
N ASN A 44 4.39 18.10 14.34
CA ASN A 44 3.00 17.83 13.97
C ASN A 44 2.94 16.66 12.97
N GLY A 45 2.07 15.68 13.23
CA GLY A 45 1.95 14.47 12.41
C GLY A 45 2.79 13.27 12.88
N GLU A 46 3.51 13.38 14.01
CA GLU A 46 4.41 12.34 14.51
C GLU A 46 3.94 11.67 15.79
N PHE A 47 4.32 10.40 15.94
CA PHE A 47 4.26 9.67 17.20
C PHE A 47 5.66 9.61 17.79
N CYS A 48 5.81 10.05 19.05
CA CYS A 48 7.12 10.27 19.64
C CYS A 48 7.30 9.44 20.90
N TYR A 49 8.42 8.75 21.00
CA TYR A 49 8.87 8.05 22.21
C TYR A 49 9.86 8.89 22.99
N TYR A 50 9.75 8.85 24.30
CA TYR A 50 10.66 9.50 25.24
C TYR A 50 11.30 8.47 26.15
N TYR A 51 12.61 8.64 26.37
CA TYR A 51 13.39 7.73 27.22
C TYR A 51 12.93 7.80 28.69
N SER A 52 12.57 8.98 29.18
CA SER A 52 12.13 9.19 30.58
C SER A 52 10.64 9.49 30.68
N SER A 53 10.08 9.24 31.87
CA SER A 53 8.67 9.47 32.15
C SER A 53 8.32 10.96 32.08
N ASN A 54 7.04 11.25 31.87
CA ASN A 54 6.49 12.59 31.74
C ASN A 54 7.10 13.37 30.56
N ASN A 55 7.34 12.68 29.43
CA ASN A 55 7.85 13.24 28.19
C ASN A 55 9.22 13.94 28.34
N LYS A 56 10.09 13.36 29.17
CA LYS A 56 11.45 13.86 29.44
C LYS A 56 12.52 12.99 28.77
N GLY A 57 13.74 13.50 28.72
CA GLY A 57 14.89 12.81 28.14
C GLY A 57 14.89 12.85 26.62
N SER A 58 15.73 12.02 26.02
CA SER A 58 15.88 11.95 24.57
C SER A 58 14.61 11.42 23.91
N VAL A 59 14.34 11.90 22.69
CA VAL A 59 13.13 11.61 21.93
C VAL A 59 13.45 10.93 20.61
N SER A 60 12.52 10.10 20.15
CA SER A 60 12.50 9.53 18.82
C SER A 60 11.11 9.66 18.21
N ASP A 61 11.04 10.10 16.97
CA ASP A 61 9.81 10.48 16.27
C ASP A 61 9.49 9.56 15.08
N PHE A 62 8.20 9.40 14.75
CA PHE A 62 7.72 8.45 13.75
C PHE A 62 6.48 8.96 13.03
N LYS A 63 6.49 8.92 11.69
CA LYS A 63 5.28 9.22 10.87
C LYS A 63 4.46 7.98 10.51
N ASN A 64 5.04 6.79 10.66
CA ASN A 64 4.48 5.52 10.19
C ASN A 64 4.52 4.47 11.29
N SER A 65 3.66 3.45 11.16
CA SER A 65 3.73 2.24 11.99
C SER A 65 5.07 1.54 11.81
N VAL A 66 5.62 0.99 12.90
CA VAL A 66 6.89 0.24 12.89
C VAL A 66 6.67 -1.11 13.55
N ALA A 67 6.86 -2.17 12.77
CA ALA A 67 6.62 -3.56 13.17
C ALA A 67 7.74 -4.11 14.07
N ASP A 68 8.98 -3.65 13.96
CA ASP A 68 10.06 -4.01 14.88
C ASP A 68 11.00 -2.83 15.03
N TYR A 69 11.32 -2.47 16.26
CA TYR A 69 12.31 -1.43 16.56
C TYR A 69 13.75 -1.92 16.44
N ASP A 70 13.96 -3.22 16.25
CA ASP A 70 15.25 -3.89 16.45
C ASP A 70 15.78 -3.68 17.88
N ASP A 71 16.79 -4.44 18.30
CA ASP A 71 17.36 -4.35 19.66
C ASP A 71 18.81 -3.89 19.71
N LYS A 72 19.49 -3.76 18.56
CA LYS A 72 20.92 -3.45 18.51
C LYS A 72 21.27 -2.36 17.49
N GLN A 73 22.27 -1.56 17.84
CA GLN A 73 22.92 -0.65 16.90
C GLN A 73 23.74 -1.46 15.88
N PRO A 74 23.90 -0.98 14.63
CA PRO A 74 23.43 0.31 14.12
C PRO A 74 21.99 0.31 13.56
N THR A 75 21.30 -0.83 13.59
CA THR A 75 20.03 -1.03 12.88
C THR A 75 18.79 -0.65 13.69
N CYS A 76 18.93 -0.56 15.02
CA CYS A 76 17.82 -0.21 15.88
C CYS A 76 17.32 1.21 15.74
N TYR A 77 16.03 1.35 15.98
CA TYR A 77 15.43 2.65 16.17
C TYR A 77 15.87 3.17 17.54
N ASP A 78 16.71 4.19 17.55
CA ASP A 78 17.30 4.81 18.72
C ASP A 78 16.68 6.17 19.12
N PHE A 79 16.94 6.66 20.33
CA PHE A 79 16.57 8.03 20.68
C PHE A 79 17.55 9.03 20.05
N LYS A 80 17.04 9.97 19.25
CA LYS A 80 17.84 10.91 18.44
C LYS A 80 18.02 12.27 19.10
N GLY A 81 17.02 12.73 19.85
CA GLY A 81 17.04 14.04 20.50
C GLY A 81 18.13 14.18 21.57
N PRO A 82 18.41 15.40 22.03
CA PRO A 82 19.32 15.61 23.15
C PRO A 82 18.76 15.05 24.47
N GLY A 83 19.64 14.81 25.44
CA GLY A 83 19.28 14.41 26.80
C GLY A 83 19.45 12.93 27.12
N ALA A 84 19.01 12.54 28.33
CA ALA A 84 19.18 11.19 28.85
C ALA A 84 18.58 10.15 27.89
N GLY A 85 19.38 9.12 27.56
CA GLY A 85 18.96 8.03 26.67
C GLY A 85 19.31 8.22 25.19
N LYS A 86 19.92 9.33 24.79
CA LYS A 86 20.38 9.54 23.40
C LYS A 86 21.24 8.37 22.92
N GLY A 87 20.97 7.88 21.71
CA GLY A 87 21.67 6.76 21.06
C GLY A 87 21.25 5.37 21.56
N LYS A 88 20.48 5.24 22.64
CA LYS A 88 19.94 3.94 23.07
C LYS A 88 18.80 3.51 22.16
N CYS A 89 18.73 2.20 21.87
CA CYS A 89 17.60 1.62 21.17
C CYS A 89 16.29 1.85 21.94
N ILE A 90 15.19 2.11 21.24
CA ILE A 90 13.86 2.35 21.79
C ILE A 90 13.30 1.08 22.40
N LYS A 91 13.54 -0.07 21.75
CA LYS A 91 13.08 -1.37 22.19
C LYS A 91 13.46 -1.57 23.66
N ASN A 92 12.46 -1.86 24.46
CA ASN A 92 12.58 -2.06 25.90
C ASN A 92 13.20 -0.89 26.69
N ASN A 93 13.21 0.34 26.16
CA ASN A 93 13.76 1.50 26.85
C ASN A 93 12.80 2.68 26.95
N ALA A 94 11.82 2.81 26.04
CA ALA A 94 10.89 3.93 26.12
C ALA A 94 9.98 3.86 27.34
N THR A 95 9.64 5.01 27.91
CA THR A 95 8.81 5.10 29.12
C THR A 95 7.63 6.04 29.01
N SER A 96 7.63 6.98 28.06
CA SER A 96 6.47 7.84 27.78
C SER A 96 6.39 8.20 26.30
N VAL A 97 5.24 8.69 25.87
CA VAL A 97 4.96 9.00 24.47
C VAL A 97 4.19 10.31 24.30
N TRP A 98 4.28 10.89 23.11
CA TRP A 98 3.39 11.95 22.66
C TRP A 98 2.86 11.61 21.28
N ASN A 99 1.54 11.48 21.17
CA ASN A 99 0.87 11.28 19.91
C ASN A 99 0.43 12.61 19.30
N ARG A 100 1.26 13.16 18.41
CA ARG A 100 0.92 14.32 17.58
C ARG A 100 0.41 13.92 16.20
N THR A 101 0.12 12.64 15.99
CA THR A 101 -0.53 12.17 14.76
C THR A 101 -2.02 12.52 14.76
N GLY A 102 -2.65 12.42 13.59
CA GLY A 102 -4.11 12.51 13.45
C GLY A 102 -4.87 11.22 13.83
N LYS A 103 -4.20 10.20 14.35
CA LYS A 103 -4.75 8.85 14.58
C LYS A 103 -4.54 8.40 16.03
N THR A 104 -5.28 7.38 16.47
CA THR A 104 -4.89 6.64 17.69
C THR A 104 -3.65 5.83 17.37
N VAL A 105 -2.67 5.81 18.28
CA VAL A 105 -1.48 4.95 18.14
C VAL A 105 -1.52 3.88 19.21
N ARG A 106 -1.34 2.63 18.80
CA ARG A 106 -1.24 1.49 19.69
C ARG A 106 0.21 1.08 19.83
N VAL A 107 0.72 1.08 21.06
CA VAL A 107 2.05 0.60 21.42
C VAL A 107 1.93 -0.83 21.92
N HIS A 108 2.79 -1.71 21.41
CA HIS A 108 2.77 -3.15 21.71
C HIS A 108 4.02 -3.61 22.45
N TYR A 109 3.84 -4.64 23.25
CA TYR A 109 4.91 -5.28 24.00
C TYR A 109 5.88 -6.01 23.07
N ASN A 110 5.35 -6.79 22.12
CA ASN A 110 6.15 -7.59 21.21
C ASN A 110 6.28 -6.94 19.83
N SER A 111 7.30 -7.37 19.08
CA SER A 111 7.42 -7.10 17.65
C SER A 111 6.21 -7.64 16.88
N ASN A 112 6.00 -7.09 15.68
CA ASN A 112 4.94 -7.42 14.73
C ASN A 112 3.53 -7.16 15.28
N TYR A 113 3.35 -6.13 16.11
CA TYR A 113 2.07 -5.69 16.65
C TYR A 113 1.37 -6.75 17.52
N LYS A 114 2.16 -7.45 18.34
CA LYS A 114 1.68 -8.59 19.14
C LYS A 114 1.70 -8.31 20.64
N GLY A 115 0.90 -9.09 21.36
CA GLY A 115 0.89 -9.13 22.81
C GLY A 115 0.10 -7.98 23.43
N PRO A 116 0.34 -7.72 24.73
CA PRO A 116 -0.30 -6.60 25.41
C PRO A 116 0.03 -5.26 24.79
N HIS A 117 -0.93 -4.34 24.87
CA HIS A 117 -0.85 -3.05 24.20
C HIS A 117 -1.50 -1.91 25.01
N GLN A 118 -1.17 -0.68 24.62
CA GLN A 118 -1.77 0.54 25.15
C GLN A 118 -2.02 1.52 24.00
N ASP A 119 -3.21 2.11 24.02
CA ASP A 119 -3.66 3.06 23.00
C ASP A 119 -3.49 4.50 23.49
N PHE A 120 -2.97 5.34 22.61
CA PHE A 120 -2.83 6.78 22.80
C PHE A 120 -3.66 7.48 21.73
N LYS A 121 -4.77 8.12 22.13
CA LYS A 121 -5.63 8.89 21.22
C LYS A 121 -4.86 10.04 20.56
N LYS A 122 -5.37 10.59 19.45
CA LYS A 122 -4.77 11.75 18.79
C LYS A 122 -4.56 12.89 19.80
N GLY A 123 -3.42 13.58 19.72
CA GLY A 123 -3.08 14.71 20.58
C GLY A 123 -2.66 14.35 22.02
N THR A 124 -2.72 13.08 22.42
CA THR A 124 -2.47 12.69 23.82
C THR A 124 -0.98 12.54 24.12
N LYS A 125 -0.58 12.97 25.31
CA LYS A 125 0.72 12.71 25.92
C LYS A 125 0.53 11.84 27.16
N GLY A 126 1.48 10.97 27.48
CA GLY A 126 1.37 10.16 28.68
C GLY A 126 2.48 9.13 28.86
N ASN A 127 2.53 8.57 30.06
CA ASN A 127 3.42 7.46 30.38
C ASN A 127 2.90 6.16 29.79
N LEU A 128 3.84 5.29 29.40
CA LEU A 128 3.53 3.88 29.19
C LEU A 128 3.16 3.26 30.54
N ASN A 129 2.14 2.40 30.55
CA ASN A 129 1.73 1.67 31.73
C ASN A 129 2.84 0.71 32.19
N SER A 130 2.70 0.14 33.39
CA SER A 130 3.70 -0.76 33.99
C SER A 130 4.06 -1.96 33.11
N ARG A 131 3.15 -2.40 32.23
CA ARG A 131 3.35 -3.54 31.33
C ARG A 131 4.20 -3.20 30.10
N LEU A 132 4.20 -1.95 29.64
CA LEU A 132 4.88 -1.52 28.41
C LEU A 132 6.07 -0.59 28.64
N LYS A 133 6.15 0.02 29.83
CA LYS A 133 7.28 0.84 30.24
C LYS A 133 8.54 -0.02 30.21
N LYS A 134 9.50 0.36 29.36
CA LYS A 134 10.73 -0.42 29.10
C LYS A 134 10.48 -1.85 28.60
N GLN A 135 9.34 -2.09 27.95
CA GLN A 135 8.95 -3.42 27.44
C GLN A 135 8.19 -3.30 26.11
N ASN A 136 8.50 -2.30 25.28
CA ASN A 136 7.82 -2.05 24.00
C ASN A 136 8.73 -2.40 22.83
N ALA A 137 8.15 -2.93 21.76
CA ALA A 137 8.90 -3.39 20.59
C ALA A 137 8.26 -3.05 19.23
N SER A 138 6.99 -2.63 19.20
CA SER A 138 6.33 -2.18 17.96
C SER A 138 5.18 -1.22 18.23
N HIS A 139 4.80 -0.42 17.23
CA HIS A 139 3.61 0.42 17.30
C HIS A 139 2.91 0.52 15.97
N ASN A 140 1.58 0.62 15.98
CA ASN A 140 0.80 0.92 14.80
C ASN A 140 -0.13 2.11 14.99
N LEU A 141 -0.12 3.00 14.01
CA LEU A 141 -1.12 4.04 13.86
C LEU A 141 -2.44 3.36 13.46
N LEU A 142 -3.39 3.29 14.39
CA LEU A 142 -4.69 2.69 14.17
C LEU A 142 -5.44 3.48 13.10
N ASP A 143 -5.97 2.72 12.16
CA ASP A 143 -6.73 3.25 11.05
C ASP A 143 -8.15 3.65 11.56
N PRO A 144 -8.70 4.83 11.19
CA PRO A 144 -10.01 5.33 11.66
C PRO A 144 -11.23 4.46 11.31
N GLY A 145 -11.04 3.32 10.66
CA GLY A 145 -12.08 2.32 10.44
C GLY A 145 -11.89 1.57 9.13
N CYS A 146 -12.59 0.45 9.02
CA CYS A 146 -12.56 -0.44 7.85
C CYS A 146 -13.45 0.04 6.71
N LYS A 147 -14.20 1.14 6.90
CA LYS A 147 -15.14 1.66 5.92
C LYS A 147 -14.60 2.94 5.30
N THR A 148 -14.70 3.02 3.98
CA THR A 148 -14.52 4.26 3.23
C THR A 148 -15.84 5.03 3.14
N ASP A 149 -15.81 6.27 2.68
CA ASP A 149 -17.00 7.09 2.39
C ASP A 149 -17.57 6.83 0.98
N ALA A 150 -17.19 5.72 0.34
CA ALA A 150 -17.67 5.35 -0.98
C ALA A 150 -19.17 5.03 -0.97
N THR A 151 -19.85 5.41 -2.04
CA THR A 151 -21.20 4.93 -2.39
C THR A 151 -21.19 4.43 -3.83
N ASN A 152 -22.31 3.92 -4.37
CA ASN A 152 -22.38 3.61 -5.80
C ASN A 152 -22.40 4.85 -6.71
N SER A 153 -22.58 6.05 -6.14
CA SER A 153 -22.64 7.33 -6.87
C SER A 153 -21.42 8.22 -6.64
N LYS A 154 -20.72 8.07 -5.51
CA LYS A 154 -19.55 8.86 -5.12
C LYS A 154 -18.33 7.96 -4.87
N PRO A 155 -17.17 8.21 -5.52
CA PRO A 155 -15.94 7.47 -5.23
C PRO A 155 -15.45 7.77 -3.80
N PRO A 156 -14.71 6.84 -3.17
CA PRO A 156 -14.13 7.11 -1.86
C PRO A 156 -13.17 8.30 -1.92
N SER A 157 -13.12 9.09 -0.85
CA SER A 157 -12.11 10.11 -0.63
C SER A 157 -10.73 9.46 -0.49
N THR A 158 -10.66 8.29 0.17
CA THR A 158 -9.43 7.52 0.36
C THR A 158 -9.64 6.02 0.24
N ILE A 159 -8.60 5.30 -0.16
CA ILE A 159 -8.55 3.83 -0.21
C ILE A 159 -7.45 3.31 0.72
N LEU A 160 -7.66 2.14 1.32
CA LEU A 160 -6.70 1.43 2.16
C LEU A 160 -5.92 0.41 1.33
N VAL A 161 -4.62 0.68 1.13
CA VAL A 161 -3.71 -0.19 0.37
C VAL A 161 -2.80 -0.94 1.34
N TYR A 162 -2.84 -2.27 1.31
CA TYR A 162 -1.90 -3.08 2.06
C TYR A 162 -0.59 -3.24 1.27
N MET A 163 0.46 -2.55 1.73
CA MET A 163 1.82 -2.63 1.21
C MET A 163 2.49 -3.90 1.73
N ARG A 164 2.46 -5.00 0.97
CA ARG A 164 2.83 -6.33 1.51
C ARG A 164 4.26 -6.42 1.97
N SER A 165 5.19 -5.92 1.17
CA SER A 165 6.63 -5.95 1.48
C SER A 165 6.96 -5.14 2.74
N GLN A 166 6.23 -4.04 2.97
CA GLN A 166 6.40 -3.16 4.13
C GLN A 166 5.61 -3.62 5.35
N LYS A 167 4.75 -4.65 5.22
CA LYS A 167 3.81 -5.09 6.26
C LYS A 167 3.01 -3.91 6.86
N GLN A 168 2.56 -3.00 6.00
CA GLN A 168 1.90 -1.75 6.41
C GLN A 168 0.65 -1.49 5.56
N VAL A 169 -0.45 -1.06 6.19
CA VAL A 169 -1.60 -0.50 5.47
C VAL A 169 -1.45 1.02 5.36
N LYS A 170 -1.55 1.54 4.14
CA LYS A 170 -1.52 2.98 3.84
C LYS A 170 -2.90 3.46 3.42
N ARG A 171 -3.36 4.57 4.00
CA ARG A 171 -4.52 5.31 3.50
C ARG A 171 -4.06 6.32 2.46
N VAL A 172 -4.58 6.21 1.25
CA VAL A 172 -4.17 7.00 0.09
C VAL A 172 -5.37 7.76 -0.45
N LYS A 173 -5.20 9.02 -0.86
CA LYS A 173 -6.24 9.75 -1.61
C LYS A 173 -6.60 8.95 -2.86
N PHE A 174 -7.88 8.68 -3.07
CA PHE A 174 -8.28 7.70 -4.07
C PHE A 174 -7.86 8.09 -5.50
N LYS A 175 -7.90 9.39 -5.82
CA LYS A 175 -7.42 9.89 -7.11
C LYS A 175 -5.92 9.66 -7.32
N ASP A 176 -5.13 9.87 -6.28
CA ASP A 176 -3.69 9.65 -6.33
C ASP A 176 -3.37 8.16 -6.45
N TYR A 177 -4.15 7.30 -5.77
CA TYR A 177 -4.08 5.85 -5.96
C TYR A 177 -4.25 5.47 -7.44
N VAL A 178 -5.33 5.92 -8.09
CA VAL A 178 -5.59 5.59 -9.51
C VAL A 178 -4.46 6.11 -10.42
N LYS A 179 -3.93 7.31 -10.16
CA LYS A 179 -2.79 7.87 -10.91
C LYS A 179 -1.49 7.07 -10.75
N ASN A 180 -1.29 6.44 -9.60
CA ASN A 180 -0.11 5.62 -9.29
C ASN A 180 -0.31 4.12 -9.56
N VAL A 181 -1.51 3.71 -9.98
CA VAL A 181 -1.78 2.35 -10.48
C VAL A 181 -1.68 2.31 -12.00
N LEU A 182 -2.34 3.25 -12.69
CA LEU A 182 -2.46 3.20 -14.15
C LEU A 182 -1.14 3.00 -14.92
N PRO A 183 -0.02 3.69 -14.61
CA PRO A 183 1.25 3.47 -15.34
C PRO A 183 1.91 2.12 -15.09
N ASN A 184 1.47 1.37 -14.08
CA ASN A 184 1.95 0.01 -13.80
C ASN A 184 1.05 -1.07 -14.43
N GLU A 185 -0.09 -0.68 -14.99
CA GLU A 185 -1.08 -1.58 -15.60
C GLU A 185 -1.24 -1.30 -17.11
N TRP A 186 -1.06 -0.06 -17.53
CA TRP A 186 -1.05 0.38 -18.93
C TRP A 186 0.28 1.05 -19.24
N PHE A 187 0.89 0.68 -20.35
CA PHE A 187 2.07 1.38 -20.85
C PHE A 187 1.71 2.82 -21.20
N ALA A 188 2.44 3.78 -20.63
CA ALA A 188 2.16 5.20 -20.77
C ALA A 188 2.24 5.75 -22.21
N SER A 189 2.88 5.01 -23.12
CA SER A 189 3.00 5.30 -24.55
C SER A 189 1.81 4.83 -25.40
N TRP A 190 0.85 4.11 -24.80
CA TRP A 190 -0.32 3.63 -25.53
C TRP A 190 -1.29 4.76 -25.91
N PRO A 191 -2.14 4.54 -26.92
CA PRO A 191 -3.07 5.57 -27.39
C PRO A 191 -3.94 6.13 -26.26
N LYS A 192 -4.23 7.42 -26.32
CA LYS A 192 -5.00 8.18 -25.32
C LYS A 192 -6.32 7.50 -24.94
N GLU A 193 -7.04 6.96 -25.91
CA GLU A 193 -8.33 6.29 -25.66
C GLU A 193 -8.18 4.93 -24.96
N SER A 194 -7.05 4.23 -25.15
CA SER A 194 -6.71 3.05 -24.35
C SER A 194 -6.38 3.43 -22.92
N LEU A 195 -5.59 4.49 -22.70
CA LEU A 195 -5.30 5.00 -21.36
C LEU A 195 -6.57 5.46 -20.63
N ARG A 196 -7.52 6.11 -21.31
CA ARG A 196 -8.82 6.51 -20.74
C ARG A 196 -9.69 5.30 -20.38
N ALA A 197 -9.69 4.25 -21.21
CA ALA A 197 -10.37 3.00 -20.86
C ALA A 197 -9.72 2.33 -19.64
N GLY A 198 -8.39 2.23 -19.62
CA GLY A 198 -7.62 1.73 -18.48
C GLY A 198 -7.89 2.53 -17.19
N ALA A 199 -7.91 3.85 -17.26
CA ALA A 199 -8.22 4.72 -16.13
C ALA A 199 -9.60 4.42 -15.52
N MET A 200 -10.62 4.22 -16.36
CA MET A 200 -11.98 3.86 -15.91
C MET A 200 -12.03 2.48 -15.27
N ALA A 201 -11.33 1.49 -15.83
CA ALA A 201 -11.24 0.15 -15.26
C ALA A 201 -10.53 0.17 -13.90
N VAL A 202 -9.36 0.85 -13.83
CA VAL A 202 -8.59 0.97 -12.58
C VAL A 202 -9.41 1.66 -11.49
N LYS A 203 -10.06 2.78 -11.83
CA LYS A 203 -10.96 3.50 -10.92
C LYS A 203 -12.10 2.60 -10.45
N SER A 204 -12.78 1.88 -11.35
CA SER A 204 -13.92 1.05 -10.97
C SER A 204 -13.53 -0.13 -10.09
N TYR A 205 -12.38 -0.76 -10.35
CA TYR A 205 -11.87 -1.86 -9.53
C TYR A 205 -11.55 -1.41 -8.10
N GLY A 206 -10.76 -0.33 -7.94
CA GLY A 206 -10.42 0.20 -6.62
C GLY A 206 -11.66 0.68 -5.85
N TRP A 207 -12.60 1.31 -6.54
CA TRP A 207 -13.87 1.77 -5.94
C TRP A 207 -14.73 0.58 -5.49
N TYR A 208 -14.84 -0.48 -6.28
CA TYR A 208 -15.54 -1.71 -5.88
C TYR A 208 -14.99 -2.28 -4.57
N TRP A 209 -13.67 -2.43 -4.44
CA TRP A 209 -13.10 -2.96 -3.20
C TRP A 209 -13.24 -2.02 -2.01
N ALA A 210 -13.19 -0.71 -2.22
CA ALA A 210 -13.47 0.26 -1.17
C ALA A 210 -14.92 0.20 -0.65
N LEU A 211 -15.87 -0.32 -1.46
CA LEU A 211 -17.27 -0.55 -1.07
C LEU A 211 -17.47 -1.92 -0.38
N HIS A 212 -16.70 -2.94 -0.77
CA HIS A 212 -17.03 -4.34 -0.50
C HIS A 212 -15.98 -5.10 0.30
N SER A 213 -14.78 -4.55 0.53
CA SER A 213 -13.73 -5.29 1.23
C SER A 213 -14.09 -5.53 2.70
N THR A 214 -13.95 -6.79 3.11
CA THR A 214 -13.99 -7.24 4.51
C THR A 214 -12.62 -7.72 4.98
N ARG A 215 -11.58 -7.50 4.18
CA ARG A 215 -10.24 -8.08 4.37
C ARG A 215 -9.54 -7.47 5.57
N LYS A 216 -8.76 -8.30 6.27
CA LYS A 216 -7.90 -7.90 7.38
C LYS A 216 -6.53 -8.55 7.26
N THR A 217 -5.50 -7.83 7.67
CA THR A 217 -4.16 -8.40 7.89
C THR A 217 -4.18 -9.36 9.07
N SER A 218 -3.12 -10.15 9.25
CA SER A 218 -2.99 -11.07 10.40
C SER A 218 -2.99 -10.36 11.76
N TRP A 219 -2.67 -9.07 11.80
CA TRP A 219 -2.75 -8.21 13.00
C TRP A 219 -4.03 -7.38 13.06
N GLY A 220 -5.05 -7.71 12.26
CA GLY A 220 -6.39 -7.15 12.34
C GLY A 220 -6.59 -5.80 11.66
N ALA A 221 -5.61 -5.28 10.91
CA ALA A 221 -5.78 -4.04 10.16
C ALA A 221 -6.60 -4.28 8.89
N CYS A 222 -7.64 -3.47 8.67
CA CYS A 222 -8.45 -3.55 7.46
C CYS A 222 -7.74 -2.97 6.24
N PHE A 223 -8.03 -3.51 5.06
CA PHE A 223 -7.56 -2.97 3.79
C PHE A 223 -8.51 -3.29 2.64
N ASP A 224 -8.48 -2.48 1.59
CA ASP A 224 -9.34 -2.64 0.42
C ASP A 224 -8.63 -3.47 -0.65
N VAL A 225 -7.39 -3.11 -0.93
CA VAL A 225 -6.59 -3.67 -2.04
C VAL A 225 -5.16 -3.97 -1.59
N TYR A 226 -4.53 -4.93 -2.25
CA TYR A 226 -3.08 -5.13 -2.18
C TYR A 226 -2.36 -4.18 -3.14
N ASP A 227 -1.07 -3.95 -2.90
CA ASP A 227 -0.21 -3.11 -3.74
C ASP A 227 0.39 -3.83 -4.98
N ASP A 228 0.04 -5.09 -5.19
CA ASP A 228 0.57 -5.97 -6.23
C ASP A 228 -0.54 -6.65 -7.07
N VAL A 229 -0.13 -7.64 -7.87
CA VAL A 229 -0.96 -8.35 -8.83
C VAL A 229 -2.15 -9.12 -8.23
N SER A 230 -2.26 -9.33 -6.91
CA SER A 230 -3.53 -9.86 -6.37
C SER A 230 -4.63 -8.80 -6.24
N SER A 231 -4.32 -7.54 -6.51
CA SER A 231 -5.32 -6.50 -6.73
C SER A 231 -4.96 -5.68 -7.95
N GLN A 232 -4.19 -4.62 -7.77
CA GLN A 232 -3.66 -3.78 -8.85
C GLN A 232 -2.30 -3.28 -8.41
N VAL A 233 -1.36 -3.14 -9.35
CA VAL A 233 0.02 -2.75 -9.01
C VAL A 233 0.08 -1.27 -8.64
N TYR A 234 0.07 -0.97 -7.34
CA TYR A 234 0.20 0.39 -6.81
C TYR A 234 1.63 0.66 -6.37
N LYS A 235 2.28 1.63 -7.03
CA LYS A 235 3.62 2.10 -6.64
C LYS A 235 3.57 3.59 -6.33
N PRO A 236 3.72 4.02 -5.06
CA PRO A 236 3.76 5.44 -4.71
C PRO A 236 4.82 6.20 -5.51
N GLY A 237 4.46 7.35 -6.10
CA GLY A 237 5.38 8.18 -6.88
C GLY A 237 5.59 7.74 -8.33
N SER A 238 4.86 6.74 -8.82
CA SER A 238 4.98 6.24 -10.20
C SER A 238 4.08 6.94 -11.21
N ALA A 239 3.29 7.93 -10.80
CA ALA A 239 2.40 8.66 -11.69
C ALA A 239 3.16 9.30 -12.87
N LEU A 240 2.64 9.11 -14.09
CA LEU A 240 3.19 9.70 -15.31
C LEU A 240 2.21 10.72 -15.91
N PRO A 241 2.68 11.74 -16.67
CA PRO A 241 1.81 12.77 -17.22
C PRO A 241 0.69 12.24 -18.11
N SER A 242 0.99 11.32 -19.05
CA SER A 242 0.00 10.79 -20.01
C SER A 242 -1.10 9.97 -19.33
N THR A 243 -0.72 9.13 -18.35
CA THR A 243 -1.67 8.32 -17.57
C THR A 243 -2.48 9.20 -16.61
N SER A 244 -1.84 10.18 -15.95
CA SER A 244 -2.52 11.15 -15.09
C SER A 244 -3.58 11.95 -15.85
N ALA A 245 -3.27 12.41 -17.07
CA ALA A 245 -4.22 13.11 -17.93
C ALA A 245 -5.44 12.24 -18.30
N ALA A 246 -5.25 10.94 -18.51
CA ALA A 246 -6.34 10.00 -18.76
C ALA A 246 -7.25 9.80 -17.53
N VAL A 247 -6.66 9.75 -16.34
CA VAL A 247 -7.40 9.72 -15.06
C VAL A 247 -8.19 11.01 -14.87
N ASP A 248 -7.57 12.16 -15.09
CA ASP A 248 -8.24 13.47 -14.94
C ASP A 248 -9.39 13.64 -15.92
N ALA A 249 -9.20 13.26 -17.19
CA ALA A 249 -10.22 13.35 -18.23
C ALA A 249 -11.45 12.48 -17.95
N THR A 250 -11.28 11.38 -17.22
CA THR A 250 -12.36 10.42 -16.93
C THR A 250 -12.88 10.52 -15.50
N TRP A 251 -12.31 11.41 -14.66
CA TRP A 251 -12.57 11.43 -13.23
C TRP A 251 -14.04 11.67 -12.86
N LYS A 252 -14.74 12.52 -13.61
CA LYS A 252 -16.17 12.80 -13.39
C LYS A 252 -17.08 11.66 -13.86
N THR A 253 -16.58 10.72 -14.68
CA THR A 253 -17.39 9.61 -15.19
C THR A 253 -17.29 8.41 -14.26
N ARG A 254 -18.42 7.75 -13.97
CA ARG A 254 -18.50 6.43 -13.33
C ARG A 254 -18.98 5.38 -14.32
N MET A 255 -18.46 4.17 -14.18
CA MET A 255 -18.88 2.99 -14.92
C MET A 255 -19.72 2.12 -13.99
N THR A 256 -20.95 1.80 -14.39
CA THR A 256 -21.92 1.09 -13.54
C THR A 256 -22.60 -0.03 -14.31
N ARG A 257 -23.01 -1.09 -13.62
CA ARG A 257 -23.90 -2.16 -14.13
C ARG A 257 -25.08 -2.26 -13.19
N GLY A 258 -26.30 -2.09 -13.70
CA GLY A 258 -27.51 -2.03 -12.85
C GLY A 258 -27.44 -0.95 -11.76
N GLY A 259 -26.80 0.20 -12.07
CA GLY A 259 -26.61 1.30 -11.12
C GLY A 259 -25.53 1.08 -10.05
N LYS A 260 -24.91 -0.11 -9.98
CA LYS A 260 -23.84 -0.44 -9.04
C LYS A 260 -22.47 -0.31 -9.68
N ILE A 261 -21.46 0.04 -8.89
CA ILE A 261 -20.05 -0.02 -9.32
C ILE A 261 -19.68 -1.47 -9.55
N LEU A 262 -19.12 -1.76 -10.72
CA LEU A 262 -18.69 -3.11 -11.07
C LEU A 262 -17.23 -3.34 -10.67
N GLN A 263 -16.92 -4.56 -10.28
CA GLN A 263 -15.55 -5.06 -10.19
C GLN A 263 -14.97 -5.21 -11.60
N ALA A 264 -14.42 -4.11 -12.13
CA ALA A 264 -13.89 -4.04 -13.49
C ALA A 264 -12.53 -4.73 -13.57
N GLN A 265 -12.53 -6.06 -13.74
CA GLN A 265 -11.31 -6.84 -13.94
C GLN A 265 -10.66 -6.50 -15.29
N TYR A 266 -9.38 -6.79 -15.40
CA TYR A 266 -8.63 -6.70 -16.64
C TYR A 266 -7.47 -7.70 -16.64
N CYS A 267 -6.95 -7.99 -17.82
CA CYS A 267 -5.87 -8.95 -18.05
C CYS A 267 -4.96 -8.44 -19.18
N THR A 268 -3.77 -9.02 -19.32
CA THR A 268 -2.81 -8.61 -20.36
C THR A 268 -3.36 -8.83 -21.77
N THR A 269 -3.71 -10.07 -22.12
CA THR A 269 -4.17 -10.45 -23.47
C THR A 269 -5.56 -11.09 -23.43
N SER A 270 -6.27 -11.10 -24.56
CA SER A 270 -7.59 -11.74 -24.67
C SER A 270 -7.60 -13.22 -24.29
N THR A 271 -6.49 -13.94 -24.51
CA THR A 271 -6.28 -15.34 -24.09
C THR A 271 -5.97 -15.48 -22.60
N ALA A 272 -5.35 -14.47 -21.97
CA ALA A 272 -5.07 -14.45 -20.53
C ALA A 272 -6.30 -14.09 -19.68
N CYS A 273 -7.33 -13.50 -20.29
CA CYS A 273 -8.65 -13.36 -19.68
C CYS A 273 -9.32 -14.73 -19.76
N PRO A 274 -9.42 -15.51 -18.66
CA PRO A 274 -10.01 -16.84 -18.68
C PRO A 274 -11.44 -16.67 -19.18
N ALA A 275 -11.67 -17.09 -20.43
CA ALA A 275 -12.85 -16.90 -21.26
C ALA A 275 -13.94 -16.02 -20.62
N TRP A 276 -14.00 -14.72 -20.99
CA TRP A 276 -15.16 -13.79 -21.07
C TRP A 276 -16.52 -14.14 -20.44
N ARG A 277 -16.59 -14.93 -19.36
CA ARG A 277 -17.79 -15.68 -18.97
C ARG A 277 -18.91 -14.76 -18.49
N ASP A 278 -18.55 -13.57 -17.99
CA ASP A 278 -19.51 -12.65 -17.35
C ASP A 278 -19.34 -11.17 -17.78
N GLY A 279 -18.56 -10.91 -18.83
CA GLY A 279 -18.30 -9.53 -19.31
C GLY A 279 -17.67 -8.62 -18.25
N HIS A 280 -16.83 -9.17 -17.38
CA HIS A 280 -16.16 -8.43 -16.29
C HIS A 280 -14.71 -8.05 -16.61
N TRP A 281 -14.19 -8.39 -17.78
CA TRP A 281 -12.76 -8.31 -18.08
C TRP A 281 -12.45 -7.46 -19.30
N MET A 282 -11.45 -6.60 -19.19
CA MET A 282 -10.84 -5.89 -20.32
C MET A 282 -9.45 -6.41 -20.65
N SER A 283 -9.18 -6.68 -21.93
CA SER A 283 -7.81 -6.93 -22.37
C SER A 283 -7.06 -5.61 -22.51
N GLN A 284 -5.90 -5.50 -21.85
CA GLN A 284 -5.01 -4.35 -21.95
C GLN A 284 -4.57 -4.14 -23.40
N TYR A 285 -3.95 -5.15 -24.03
CA TYR A 285 -3.52 -5.09 -25.43
C TYR A 285 -4.69 -4.88 -26.39
N GLY A 286 -5.82 -5.55 -26.16
CA GLY A 286 -7.00 -5.35 -26.99
C GLY A 286 -7.60 -3.94 -26.90
N SER A 287 -7.52 -3.28 -25.74
CA SER A 287 -7.90 -1.86 -25.60
C SER A 287 -6.99 -0.94 -26.43
N ARG A 288 -5.68 -1.23 -26.47
CA ARG A 288 -4.69 -0.53 -27.30
C ARG A 288 -5.02 -0.70 -28.77
N ASP A 289 -5.26 -1.92 -29.22
CA ASP A 289 -5.48 -2.22 -30.63
C ASP A 289 -6.79 -1.60 -31.13
N LYS A 290 -7.85 -1.64 -30.33
CA LYS A 290 -9.11 -0.92 -30.65
C LYS A 290 -8.91 0.58 -30.70
N ALA A 291 -8.14 1.15 -29.79
CA ALA A 291 -7.83 2.58 -29.83
C ALA A 291 -7.02 2.96 -31.09
N ARG A 292 -6.08 2.11 -31.52
CA ARG A 292 -5.36 2.27 -32.81
C ARG A 292 -6.30 2.17 -34.01
N ALA A 293 -7.33 1.32 -33.92
CA ALA A 293 -8.40 1.24 -34.92
C ALA A 293 -9.43 2.38 -34.81
N GLY A 294 -9.13 3.48 -34.11
CA GLY A 294 -9.98 4.67 -34.01
C GLY A 294 -11.12 4.60 -32.99
N TRP A 295 -11.16 3.57 -32.13
CA TRP A 295 -12.22 3.48 -31.12
C TRP A 295 -11.96 4.43 -29.96
N ASN A 296 -12.99 5.17 -29.56
CA ASN A 296 -12.96 5.92 -28.31
C ASN A 296 -13.10 5.00 -27.08
N HIS A 297 -12.71 5.50 -25.91
CA HIS A 297 -12.73 4.74 -24.66
C HIS A 297 -14.13 4.25 -24.30
N SER A 298 -15.20 5.00 -24.60
CA SER A 298 -16.57 4.55 -24.35
C SER A 298 -16.91 3.29 -25.16
N LYS A 299 -16.54 3.24 -26.44
CA LYS A 299 -16.77 2.09 -27.31
C LYS A 299 -15.94 0.89 -26.86
N ILE A 300 -14.69 1.12 -26.46
CA ILE A 300 -13.81 0.09 -25.87
C ILE A 300 -14.44 -0.50 -24.60
N LEU A 301 -14.82 0.35 -23.64
CA LEU A 301 -15.40 -0.09 -22.37
C LEU A 301 -16.71 -0.86 -22.58
N LYS A 302 -17.61 -0.40 -23.46
CA LYS A 302 -18.89 -1.09 -23.75
C LYS A 302 -18.69 -2.43 -24.47
N HIS A 303 -17.60 -2.59 -25.20
CA HIS A 303 -17.24 -3.86 -25.81
C HIS A 303 -16.72 -4.87 -24.77
N TYR A 304 -15.88 -4.44 -23.84
CA TYR A 304 -15.29 -5.32 -22.84
C TYR A 304 -16.25 -5.62 -21.67
N TYR A 305 -16.93 -4.60 -21.18
CA TYR A 305 -17.86 -4.68 -20.07
C TYR A 305 -19.30 -4.60 -20.58
N ARG A 306 -19.97 -5.76 -20.65
CA ARG A 306 -21.37 -5.82 -21.12
C ARG A 306 -22.32 -5.11 -20.15
N ASN A 307 -23.42 -4.56 -20.67
CA ASN A 307 -24.50 -3.95 -19.90
C ASN A 307 -24.04 -2.86 -18.92
N ILE A 308 -23.01 -2.10 -19.30
CA ILE A 308 -22.56 -0.94 -18.52
C ILE A 308 -23.26 0.34 -18.95
N ALA A 309 -23.42 1.25 -17.99
CA ALA A 309 -23.72 2.66 -18.22
C ALA A 309 -22.52 3.51 -17.79
N LEU A 310 -22.14 4.47 -18.63
CA LEU A 310 -21.19 5.54 -18.31
C LEU A 310 -21.99 6.78 -17.94
N ARG A 311 -21.81 7.28 -16.71
CA ARG A 311 -22.56 8.42 -16.17
C ARG A 311 -21.59 9.45 -15.60
N ARG A 312 -21.83 10.73 -15.88
CA ARG A 312 -21.16 11.82 -15.16
C ARG A 312 -21.74 12.01 -13.76
#